data_AF-A0A409VUD5-F1
#
_entry.id   AF-A0A409VUD5-F1
#
_cell.length_a   1.000
_cell.length_b   1.000
_cell.length_c   1.000
_cell.angle_alpha   90.00
_cell.angle_beta   90.00
_cell.angle_gamma   90.00
#
_symmetry.space_group_name_H-M   'P 1'
#
loop_
_entity.id
_entity.type
_entity.pdbx_description
1 polymer ?
#
loop_
_entity_poly.entity_id
_entity_poly.type
_entity_poly.pdbx_seq_one_letter_code
_entity_poly.pdbx_strand_id
1 'polypeptide(L)'
;MILNLSVAHSADMEYLVRQSMNTGYQWASALVPPAYIAYIISRRGKGDLSLNRVLRATWAGGLAGVSDINFHYYGPQTPVQILRTGAAAAGGGAYLRYAYANEQTVRTKRIETLYDVDNLRRNDHSTIGGILGAVLTPALFWKRANVAHLILGGAGLGAAGGLLAHYTRTVSGDPPADVELVIVSSPE
;
A
#
# COMPACT_ATOMS: atom_id res chain seq x y z
N MET A 1 27.56 -5.46 24.41
CA MET A 1 26.12 -5.61 24.71
C MET A 1 25.27 -4.53 24.03
N ILE A 2 25.65 -3.24 24.08
CA ILE A 2 24.91 -2.12 23.45
C ILE A 2 24.75 -2.26 21.92
N LEU A 3 25.76 -2.76 21.21
CA LEU A 3 25.71 -2.97 19.75
C LEU A 3 24.63 -3.97 19.29
N ASN A 4 24.33 -5.01 20.08
CA ASN A 4 23.29 -5.99 19.71
C ASN A 4 21.88 -5.42 19.87
N LEU A 5 21.73 -4.48 20.80
CA LEU A 5 20.46 -3.89 21.16
C LEU A 5 20.01 -2.85 20.12
N SER A 6 20.94 -1.99 19.67
CA SER A 6 20.69 -1.05 18.57
C SER A 6 20.42 -1.76 17.24
N VAL A 7 21.12 -2.87 16.98
CA VAL A 7 20.88 -3.69 15.77
C VAL A 7 19.49 -4.32 15.82
N ALA A 8 19.09 -4.91 16.95
CA ALA A 8 17.75 -5.48 17.12
C ALA A 8 16.64 -4.42 16.95
N HIS A 9 16.80 -3.24 17.56
CA HIS A 9 15.87 -2.13 17.39
C HIS A 9 15.73 -1.70 15.93
N SER A 10 16.85 -1.57 15.20
CA SER A 10 16.84 -1.17 13.79
C SER A 10 16.11 -2.19 12.90
N ALA A 11 16.31 -3.49 13.14
CA ALA A 11 15.65 -4.56 12.40
C ALA A 11 14.14 -4.60 12.68
N ASP A 12 13.74 -4.42 13.95
CA ASP A 12 12.34 -4.39 14.33
C ASP A 12 11.62 -3.16 13.74
N MET A 13 12.29 -2.00 13.73
CA MET A 13 11.79 -0.79 13.07
C MET A 13 11.64 -1.02 11.56
N GLU A 14 12.64 -1.58 10.89
CA GLU A 14 12.59 -1.84 9.45
C GLU A 14 11.40 -2.73 9.08
N TYR A 15 11.15 -3.77 9.88
CA TYR A 15 9.99 -4.65 9.70
C TYR A 15 8.67 -3.86 9.75
N LEU A 16 8.50 -3.02 10.78
CA LEU A 16 7.27 -2.23 10.96
C LEU A 16 7.09 -1.17 9.86
N VAL A 17 8.18 -0.57 9.39
CA VAL A 17 8.17 0.38 8.26
C VAL A 17 7.76 -0.34 6.97
N ARG A 18 8.30 -1.53 6.69
CA ARG A 18 7.90 -2.31 5.50
C ARG A 18 6.42 -2.69 5.56
N GLN A 19 5.94 -3.09 6.73
CA GLN A 19 4.52 -3.41 6.92
C GLN A 19 3.62 -2.18 6.71
N SER A 20 4.03 -1.01 7.20
CA SER A 20 3.27 0.22 7.00
C SER A 20 3.27 0.64 5.53
N MET A 21 4.39 0.48 4.81
CA MET A 21 4.49 0.74 3.38
C MET A 21 3.55 -0.17 2.57
N ASN A 22 3.52 -1.47 2.88
CA ASN A 22 2.60 -2.42 2.24
C ASN A 22 1.14 -2.01 2.49
N THR A 23 0.79 -1.71 3.74
CA THR A 23 -0.56 -1.27 4.10
C THR A 23 -0.94 0.03 3.37
N GLY A 24 -0.02 0.99 3.33
CA GLY A 24 -0.22 2.27 2.63
C GLY A 24 -0.41 2.08 1.13
N TYR A 25 0.35 1.18 0.49
CA TYR A 25 0.19 0.83 -0.91
C TYR A 25 -1.19 0.24 -1.22
N GLN A 26 -1.66 -0.69 -0.38
CA GLN A 26 -2.96 -1.35 -0.55
C GLN A 26 -4.11 -0.34 -0.53
N TRP A 27 -4.14 0.50 0.51
CA TRP A 27 -5.18 1.50 0.68
C TRP A 27 -5.12 2.62 -0.37
N ALA A 28 -3.93 3.11 -0.69
CA ALA A 28 -3.78 4.09 -1.75
C ALA A 28 -4.22 3.53 -3.10
N SER A 29 -3.88 2.29 -3.43
CA SER A 29 -4.31 1.65 -4.67
C SER A 29 -5.83 1.44 -4.74
N ALA A 30 -6.49 1.29 -3.60
CA ALA A 30 -7.95 1.20 -3.52
C ALA A 30 -8.64 2.56 -3.64
N LEU A 31 -8.10 3.61 -3.01
CA LEU A 31 -8.75 4.91 -2.90
C LEU A 31 -8.40 5.88 -4.03
N VAL A 32 -7.15 5.89 -4.50
CA VAL A 32 -6.65 6.85 -5.49
C VAL A 32 -7.41 6.75 -6.84
N PRO A 33 -7.65 5.56 -7.42
CA PRO A 33 -8.37 5.50 -8.70
C PRO A 33 -9.80 6.06 -8.63
N PRO A 34 -10.67 5.66 -7.68
CA PRO A 34 -11.99 6.27 -7.51
C PRO A 34 -11.94 7.77 -7.23
N ALA A 35 -11.03 8.21 -6.34
CA ALA A 35 -10.86 9.63 -6.03
C ALA A 35 -10.44 10.44 -7.27
N TYR A 36 -9.53 9.90 -8.08
CA TYR A 36 -9.08 10.52 -9.33
C TYR A 36 -10.19 10.61 -10.38
N ILE A 37 -11.00 9.55 -10.51
CA ILE A 37 -12.16 9.53 -11.41
C ILE A 37 -13.19 10.58 -10.96
N ALA A 38 -13.53 10.63 -9.68
CA ALA A 38 -14.45 11.62 -9.11
C ALA A 38 -13.94 13.05 -9.34
N TYR A 39 -12.63 13.28 -9.18
CA TYR A 39 -12.00 14.56 -9.46
C TYR A 39 -12.12 14.97 -10.94
N ILE A 40 -11.82 14.08 -11.89
CA ILE A 40 -11.96 14.39 -13.32
C ILE A 40 -13.41 14.71 -13.65
N ILE A 41 -14.35 13.88 -13.20
CA ILE A 41 -15.78 14.07 -13.49
C ILE A 41 -16.26 15.42 -12.94
N SER A 42 -15.85 15.79 -11.72
CA SER A 42 -16.28 17.04 -11.08
C SER A 42 -15.64 18.30 -11.65
N ARG A 43 -14.40 18.24 -12.16
CA ARG A 43 -13.63 19.43 -12.56
C ARG A 43 -13.40 19.59 -14.06
N ARG A 44 -13.38 18.49 -14.82
CA ARG A 44 -12.97 18.50 -16.24
C ARG A 44 -13.98 17.84 -17.18
N GLY A 45 -14.96 17.13 -16.64
CA GLY A 45 -15.98 16.42 -17.41
C GLY A 45 -15.49 15.07 -17.95
N LYS A 46 -16.44 14.29 -18.49
CA LYS A 46 -16.21 12.89 -18.89
C LYS A 46 -15.24 12.72 -20.08
N GLY A 47 -15.13 13.73 -20.94
CA GLY A 47 -14.26 13.70 -22.13
C GLY A 47 -12.77 13.63 -21.81
N ASP A 48 -12.39 13.96 -20.57
CA ASP A 48 -11.00 13.98 -20.11
C ASP A 48 -10.57 12.68 -19.40
N LEU A 49 -11.49 11.70 -19.30
CA LEU A 49 -11.21 10.38 -18.75
C LEU A 49 -10.40 9.55 -19.76
N SER A 50 -9.18 9.17 -19.34
CA SER A 50 -8.31 8.29 -20.11
C SER A 50 -7.83 7.16 -19.21
N LEU A 51 -7.89 5.93 -19.72
CA LEU A 51 -7.37 4.74 -19.02
C LEU A 51 -5.90 4.95 -18.61
N ASN A 52 -5.12 5.58 -19.49
CA ASN A 52 -3.72 5.88 -19.23
C ASN A 52 -3.53 6.80 -18.01
N ARG A 53 -4.41 7.80 -17.86
CA ARG A 53 -4.37 8.75 -16.75
C ARG A 53 -4.79 8.09 -15.43
N VAL A 54 -5.83 7.26 -15.46
CA VAL A 54 -6.33 6.53 -14.27
C VAL A 54 -5.28 5.52 -13.79
N LEU A 55 -4.76 4.68 -14.69
CA LEU A 55 -3.73 3.70 -14.34
C LEU A 55 -2.48 4.36 -13.79
N ARG A 56 -2.03 5.46 -14.42
CA ARG A 56 -0.91 6.26 -13.92
C ARG A 56 -1.18 6.83 -12.53
N ALA A 57 -2.38 7.35 -12.28
CA ALA A 57 -2.76 7.85 -10.96
C ALA A 57 -2.73 6.72 -9.91
N THR A 58 -3.22 5.52 -10.23
CA THR A 58 -3.21 4.36 -9.33
C THR A 58 -1.81 4.02 -8.84
N TRP A 59 -0.88 3.74 -9.75
CA TRP A 59 0.44 3.26 -9.32
C TRP A 59 1.34 4.40 -8.85
N ALA A 60 1.19 5.61 -9.38
CA ALA A 60 1.92 6.77 -8.86
C ALA A 60 1.47 7.08 -7.43
N GLY A 61 0.16 7.04 -7.15
CA GLY A 61 -0.39 7.24 -5.81
C GLY A 61 -0.05 6.10 -4.84
N GLY A 62 0.11 4.87 -5.34
CA GLY A 62 0.52 3.71 -4.55
C GLY A 62 2.01 3.69 -4.19
N LEU A 63 2.90 3.82 -5.19
CA LEU A 63 4.34 3.53 -5.05
C LEU A 63 5.23 4.78 -4.90
N ALA A 64 4.89 5.90 -5.54
CA ALA A 64 5.87 6.96 -5.79
C ALA A 64 5.70 8.18 -4.87
N GLY A 65 6.54 8.25 -3.82
CA GLY A 65 7.02 9.51 -3.28
C GLY A 65 7.79 10.29 -4.35
N VAL A 66 7.14 11.25 -5.01
CA VAL A 66 7.68 12.27 -5.94
C VAL A 66 8.82 11.81 -6.87
N SER A 67 8.49 11.60 -8.13
CA SER A 67 9.28 12.19 -9.22
C SER A 67 8.43 12.22 -10.47
N ASP A 68 8.34 13.40 -11.09
CA ASP A 68 7.87 13.54 -12.46
C ASP A 68 8.42 12.43 -13.35
N ILE A 69 7.53 11.53 -13.78
CA ILE A 69 7.74 10.78 -15.01
C ILE A 69 7.51 11.79 -16.13
N ASN A 70 8.53 12.62 -16.35
CA ASN A 70 8.78 13.48 -17.49
C ASN A 70 7.56 13.75 -18.39
N PHE A 71 6.75 14.75 -18.02
CA PHE A 71 5.95 15.47 -19.02
C PHE A 71 6.22 16.95 -18.79
N HIS A 72 7.16 17.50 -19.56
CA HIS A 72 7.37 18.91 -19.74
C HIS A 72 6.03 19.60 -20.04
N TYR A 73 5.39 20.22 -19.06
CA TYR A 73 4.33 21.20 -19.28
C TYR A 73 4.47 22.31 -18.23
N TYR A 74 4.96 23.46 -18.70
CA TYR A 74 4.84 24.74 -18.03
C TYR A 74 3.35 25.01 -17.75
N GLY A 75 2.93 24.92 -16.49
CA GLY A 75 1.56 25.18 -16.07
C GLY A 75 1.43 25.19 -14.54
N PRO A 76 0.45 25.91 -13.98
CA PRO A 76 0.36 26.15 -12.55
C PRO A 76 0.12 24.84 -11.78
N GLN A 77 0.85 24.68 -10.67
CA GLN A 77 0.81 23.49 -9.82
C GLN A 77 -0.62 23.22 -9.34
N THR A 78 -1.17 22.05 -9.67
CA THR A 78 -2.54 21.68 -9.27
C THR A 78 -2.56 21.13 -7.83
N PRO A 79 -3.60 21.41 -7.03
CA PRO A 79 -3.72 21.01 -5.61
C PRO A 79 -3.87 19.48 -5.35
N VAL A 80 -3.67 18.62 -6.36
CA VAL A 80 -3.82 17.16 -6.27
C VAL A 80 -2.49 16.44 -5.93
N GLN A 81 -1.43 17.19 -5.61
CA GLN A 81 -0.17 16.60 -5.13
C GLN A 81 -0.28 15.99 -3.73
N ILE A 82 -1.35 16.30 -2.99
CA ILE A 82 -1.55 15.87 -1.60
C ILE A 82 -1.95 14.39 -1.47
N LEU A 83 -2.44 13.75 -2.54
CA LEU A 83 -2.94 12.36 -2.52
C LEU A 83 -2.05 11.40 -3.33
N ARG A 84 -0.71 11.49 -3.22
CA ARG A 84 0.20 10.81 -4.15
C ARG A 84 1.22 9.84 -3.58
N THR A 85 1.20 9.50 -2.29
CA THR A 85 2.35 8.79 -1.70
C THR A 85 1.95 7.75 -0.65
N GLY A 86 1.04 6.83 -0.97
CA GLY A 86 0.54 5.82 -0.01
C GLY A 86 1.63 5.06 0.73
N ALA A 87 2.51 4.37 -0.01
CA ALA A 87 3.61 3.60 0.59
C ALA A 87 4.66 4.51 1.25
N ALA A 88 5.11 5.56 0.55
CA ALA A 88 6.18 6.44 1.04
C ALA A 88 5.75 7.27 2.27
N ALA A 89 4.52 7.79 2.30
CA ALA A 89 3.99 8.52 3.45
C ALA A 89 3.74 7.59 4.64
N ALA A 90 3.19 6.39 4.41
CA ALA A 90 3.01 5.41 5.46
C ALA A 90 4.35 4.91 6.03
N GLY A 91 5.35 4.71 5.16
CA GLY A 91 6.72 4.34 5.55
C GLY A 91 7.40 5.45 6.34
N GLY A 92 7.39 6.69 5.84
CA GLY A 92 7.96 7.84 6.52
C GLY A 92 7.26 8.14 7.86
N GLY A 93 5.94 8.06 7.91
CA GLY A 93 5.17 8.22 9.15
C GLY A 93 5.49 7.14 10.19
N ALA A 94 5.61 5.87 9.76
CA ALA A 94 6.03 4.79 10.65
C ALA A 94 7.47 4.95 11.12
N TYR A 95 8.38 5.35 10.24
CA TYR A 95 9.77 5.63 10.60
C TYR A 95 9.84 6.70 11.69
N LEU A 96 9.17 7.84 11.50
CA LEU A 96 9.12 8.90 12.51
C LEU A 96 8.48 8.43 13.83
N ARG A 97 7.46 7.57 13.76
CA ARG A 97 6.81 6.99 14.94
C ARG A 97 7.73 6.06 15.73
N TYR A 98 8.58 5.28 15.06
CA TYR A 98 9.38 4.24 15.69
C TYR A 98 10.84 4.63 15.96
N ALA A 99 11.39 5.62 15.24
CA ALA A 99 12.77 6.08 15.42
C ALA A 99 13.03 6.68 16.83
N TYR A 100 11.97 7.15 17.50
CA TYR A 100 12.05 7.70 18.86
C TYR A 100 11.35 6.82 19.91
N ALA A 101 10.90 5.62 19.53
CA ALA A 101 10.20 4.71 20.43
C ALA A 101 11.19 3.85 21.24
N ASN A 102 10.78 3.41 22.42
CA ASN A 102 11.54 2.46 23.21
C ASN A 102 11.63 1.10 22.49
N GLU A 103 12.78 0.44 22.57
CA GLU A 103 13.04 -0.85 21.95
C GLU A 103 12.04 -1.94 22.35
N GLN A 104 11.64 -1.97 23.63
CA GLN A 104 10.62 -2.91 24.10
C GLN A 104 9.28 -2.67 23.39
N THR A 105 8.92 -1.40 23.15
CA THR A 105 7.70 -1.03 22.43
C THR A 105 7.75 -1.47 20.97
N VAL A 106 8.87 -1.22 20.28
CA VAL A 106 9.05 -1.63 18.88
C VAL A 106 9.02 -3.16 18.74
N ARG A 107 9.72 -3.86 19.64
CA ARG A 107 9.76 -5.32 19.67
C ARG A 107 8.40 -5.95 19.95
N THR A 108 7.67 -5.46 20.95
CA THR A 108 6.30 -5.93 21.25
C THR A 108 5.38 -5.70 20.06
N LYS A 109 5.44 -4.51 19.44
CA LYS A 109 4.60 -4.21 18.26
C LYS A 109 4.96 -5.10 17.08
N ARG A 110 6.23 -5.42 16.88
CA ARG A 110 6.65 -6.39 15.86
C ARG A 110 6.07 -7.78 16.13
N ILE A 111 6.18 -8.29 17.35
CA ILE A 111 5.64 -9.61 17.71
C ILE A 111 4.13 -9.64 17.46
N GLU A 112 3.39 -8.64 17.96
CA GLU A 112 1.95 -8.51 17.70
C GLU A 112 1.64 -8.52 16.19
N THR A 113 2.38 -7.74 15.41
CA THR A 113 2.18 -7.63 13.95
C THR A 113 2.58 -8.92 13.20
N LEU A 114 3.56 -9.68 13.69
CA LEU A 114 4.01 -10.94 13.10
C LEU A 114 2.97 -12.05 13.27
N TYR A 115 2.27 -12.07 14.41
CA TYR A 115 1.27 -13.07 14.72
C TYR A 115 -0.16 -12.63 14.39
N ASP A 116 -0.31 -11.45 13.80
CA ASP A 116 -1.59 -10.97 13.27
C ASP A 116 -1.90 -11.65 11.94
N VAL A 117 -2.72 -12.71 12.00
CA VAL A 117 -3.11 -13.49 10.84
C VAL A 117 -4.14 -12.77 9.94
N ASP A 118 -4.85 -11.75 10.44
CA ASP A 118 -5.70 -10.91 9.58
C ASP A 118 -4.82 -10.09 8.65
N ASN A 119 -3.80 -9.42 9.19
CA ASN A 119 -2.82 -8.69 8.41
C ASN A 119 -2.10 -9.60 7.39
N LEU A 120 -1.77 -10.84 7.79
CA LEU A 120 -1.17 -11.83 6.89
C LEU A 120 -2.13 -12.20 5.73
N ARG A 121 -3.35 -12.63 6.04
CA ARG A 121 -4.36 -13.00 5.03
C ARG A 121 -4.68 -11.84 4.09
N ARG A 122 -4.78 -10.62 4.62
CA ARG A 122 -5.01 -9.41 3.83
C ARG A 122 -3.87 -9.15 2.85
N ASN A 123 -2.62 -9.27 3.32
CA ASN A 123 -1.44 -9.12 2.50
C ASN A 123 -1.37 -10.19 1.40
N ASP A 124 -1.73 -11.44 1.69
CA ASP A 124 -1.77 -12.53 0.70
C ASP A 124 -2.80 -12.25 -0.40
N HIS A 125 -4.03 -11.90 -0.03
CA HIS A 125 -5.07 -11.59 -1.03
C HIS A 125 -4.65 -10.40 -1.89
N SER A 126 -4.07 -9.36 -1.29
CA SER A 126 -3.61 -8.19 -2.02
C SER A 126 -2.42 -8.53 -2.95
N THR A 127 -1.48 -9.35 -2.51
CA THR A 127 -0.33 -9.76 -3.33
C THR A 127 -0.76 -10.61 -4.51
N ILE A 128 -1.61 -11.63 -4.27
CA ILE A 128 -2.19 -12.47 -5.33
C ILE A 128 -2.96 -11.59 -6.31
N GLY A 129 -3.83 -10.73 -5.80
CA GLY A 129 -4.60 -9.79 -6.62
C GLY A 129 -3.68 -8.89 -7.46
N GLY A 130 -2.61 -8.35 -6.88
CA GLY A 130 -1.64 -7.51 -7.57
C GLY A 130 -0.91 -8.23 -8.69
N ILE A 131 -0.42 -9.45 -8.46
CA ILE A 131 0.22 -10.28 -9.50
C ILE A 131 -0.78 -10.57 -10.63
N LEU A 132 -2.00 -10.99 -10.30
CA LEU A 132 -3.05 -11.24 -11.29
C LEU A 132 -3.38 -9.98 -12.09
N GLY A 133 -3.54 -8.84 -11.40
CA GLY A 133 -3.82 -7.56 -12.04
C GLY A 133 -2.70 -7.09 -12.96
N ALA A 134 -1.44 -7.29 -12.58
CA ALA A 134 -0.26 -6.95 -13.37
C ALA A 134 -0.18 -7.74 -14.69
N VAL A 135 -0.72 -8.96 -14.72
CA VAL A 135 -0.73 -9.84 -15.89
C VAL A 135 -2.00 -9.66 -16.72
N LEU A 136 -3.16 -9.64 -16.07
CA LEU A 136 -4.46 -9.56 -16.74
C LEU A 136 -4.74 -8.18 -17.34
N THR A 137 -4.29 -7.10 -16.70
CA THR A 137 -4.54 -5.74 -17.21
C THR A 137 -3.87 -5.50 -18.57
N PRO A 138 -2.58 -5.83 -18.78
CA PRO A 138 -1.99 -5.80 -20.12
C PRO A 138 -2.69 -6.73 -21.11
N ALA A 139 -3.11 -7.93 -20.69
CA ALA A 139 -3.78 -8.88 -21.56
C ALA A 139 -5.14 -8.34 -22.08
N LEU A 140 -5.91 -7.68 -21.22
CA LEU A 140 -7.23 -7.15 -21.56
C LEU A 140 -7.19 -5.80 -22.28
N PHE A 141 -6.24 -4.93 -21.91
CA PHE A 141 -6.15 -3.55 -22.40
C PHE A 141 -4.95 -3.31 -23.31
N TRP A 142 -4.47 -4.37 -23.98
CA TRP A 142 -3.37 -4.29 -24.94
C TRP A 142 -3.61 -3.17 -25.98
N LYS A 143 -2.59 -2.34 -26.23
CA LYS A 143 -2.63 -1.13 -27.07
C LYS A 143 -3.54 0.02 -26.61
N ARG A 144 -4.26 -0.07 -25.49
CA ARG A 144 -5.12 1.03 -24.98
C ARG A 144 -4.42 1.98 -24.01
N ALA A 145 -3.26 1.60 -23.49
CA ALA A 145 -2.40 2.42 -22.64
C ALA A 145 -0.94 1.96 -22.78
N ASN A 146 -0.01 2.73 -22.20
CA ASN A 146 1.40 2.33 -22.15
C ASN A 146 1.57 1.07 -21.30
N VAL A 147 2.40 0.13 -21.75
CA VAL A 147 2.66 -1.16 -21.07
C VAL A 147 3.09 -0.98 -19.61
N ALA A 148 3.93 0.00 -19.30
CA ALA A 148 4.33 0.27 -17.91
C ALA A 148 3.12 0.68 -17.05
N HIS A 149 2.21 1.50 -17.58
CA HIS A 149 0.99 1.90 -16.88
C HIS A 149 -0.01 0.74 -16.75
N LEU A 150 -0.08 -0.15 -17.73
CA LEU A 150 -0.89 -1.36 -17.67
C LEU A 150 -0.39 -2.33 -16.58
N ILE A 151 0.92 -2.58 -16.52
CA ILE A 151 1.51 -3.48 -15.54
C ILE A 151 1.42 -2.88 -14.13
N LEU A 152 1.93 -1.66 -13.93
CA LEU A 152 1.99 -1.04 -12.60
C LEU A 152 0.60 -0.63 -12.11
N GLY A 153 -0.22 -0.04 -12.98
CA GLY A 153 -1.61 0.31 -12.65
C GLY A 153 -2.46 -0.94 -12.43
N GLY A 154 -2.25 -1.99 -13.22
CA GLY A 154 -2.87 -3.30 -13.02
C GLY A 154 -2.47 -3.94 -11.69
N ALA A 155 -1.20 -3.86 -11.30
CA ALA A 155 -0.74 -4.33 -10.00
C ALA A 155 -1.42 -3.59 -8.83
N GLY A 156 -1.61 -2.28 -8.95
CA GLY A 156 -2.33 -1.49 -7.95
C GLY A 156 -3.82 -1.85 -7.88
N LEU A 157 -4.51 -1.86 -9.03
CA LEU A 157 -5.93 -2.23 -9.08
C LEU A 157 -6.17 -3.67 -8.60
N GLY A 158 -5.27 -4.59 -8.96
CA GLY A 158 -5.29 -5.97 -8.49
C GLY A 158 -5.08 -6.07 -6.98
N ALA A 159 -4.13 -5.32 -6.42
CA ALA A 159 -3.88 -5.26 -4.99
C ALA A 159 -5.09 -4.71 -4.22
N ALA A 160 -5.76 -3.71 -4.76
CA ALA A 160 -7.02 -3.20 -4.25
C ALA A 160 -8.15 -4.24 -4.34
N GLY A 161 -8.26 -4.95 -5.47
CA GLY A 161 -9.22 -6.03 -5.64
C GLY A 161 -9.02 -7.16 -4.62
N GLY A 162 -7.77 -7.53 -4.35
CA GLY A 162 -7.42 -8.50 -3.30
C GLY A 162 -7.78 -8.01 -1.89
N LEU A 163 -7.52 -6.74 -1.58
CA LEU A 163 -7.93 -6.12 -0.32
C LEU A 163 -9.45 -6.19 -0.13
N LEU A 164 -10.21 -5.82 -1.16
CA LEU A 164 -11.67 -5.91 -1.14
C LEU A 164 -12.14 -7.37 -0.99
N ALA A 165 -11.51 -8.31 -1.69
CA ALA A 165 -11.82 -9.74 -1.58
C ALA A 165 -11.65 -10.25 -0.14
N HIS A 166 -10.55 -9.86 0.54
CA HIS A 166 -10.34 -10.18 1.96
C HIS A 166 -11.51 -9.68 2.82
N TYR A 167 -11.85 -8.39 2.73
CA TYR A 167 -12.95 -7.84 3.53
C TYR A 167 -14.31 -8.45 3.19
N THR A 168 -14.58 -8.74 1.91
CA THR A 168 -15.83 -9.41 1.54
C THR A 168 -15.94 -10.79 2.18
N ARG A 169 -14.84 -11.54 2.29
CA ARG A 169 -14.84 -12.84 2.98
C ARG A 169 -15.03 -12.71 4.48
N THR A 170 -14.35 -11.75 5.11
CA THR A 170 -14.52 -11.45 6.53
C THR A 170 -15.97 -11.11 6.87
N VAL A 171 -16.62 -10.26 6.06
CA VAL A 171 -18.02 -9.87 6.24
C VAL A 171 -18.98 -11.03 5.91
N SER A 172 -18.60 -11.93 5.01
CA SER A 172 -19.43 -13.08 4.60
C SER A 172 -19.33 -14.28 5.56
N GLY A 173 -18.60 -14.16 6.67
CA GLY A 173 -18.55 -15.18 7.72
C GLY A 173 -17.33 -16.10 7.71
N ASP A 174 -16.27 -15.76 6.96
CA ASP A 174 -14.94 -16.39 7.09
C ASP A 174 -13.91 -15.38 7.64
N PRO A 175 -14.02 -14.99 8.93
CA PRO A 175 -13.02 -14.14 9.55
C PRO A 175 -11.71 -14.93 9.82
N PRO A 176 -10.56 -14.25 9.84
CA PRO A 176 -9.29 -14.85 10.29
C PRO A 176 -9.37 -15.37 11.73
N ALA A 177 -8.60 -16.41 12.05
CA ALA A 177 -8.54 -16.97 13.40
C ALA A 177 -7.81 -16.02 14.36
N ASP A 178 -8.27 -15.89 15.61
CA ASP A 178 -7.52 -15.13 16.61
C ASP A 178 -6.38 -16.00 17.17
N VAL A 179 -5.14 -15.50 17.11
CA VAL A 179 -3.98 -16.17 17.71
C VAL A 179 -3.72 -15.56 19.08
N GLU A 180 -4.06 -16.29 20.15
CA GLU A 180 -3.71 -15.89 21.51
C GLU A 180 -2.21 -16.12 21.74
N LEU A 181 -1.48 -15.03 21.97
CA LEU A 181 -0.07 -15.08 22.31
C LEU A 181 0.09 -15.51 23.76
N VAL A 182 0.38 -16.79 23.99
CA VAL A 182 0.80 -17.28 25.31
C VAL A 182 2.21 -16.77 25.59
N ILE A 183 2.31 -15.62 26.26
CA ILE A 183 3.58 -15.12 26.79
C ILE A 183 3.90 -15.94 28.04
N VAL A 184 4.71 -16.98 27.88
CA VAL A 184 5.28 -17.71 29.02
C VAL A 184 6.21 -16.75 29.75
N SER A 185 5.77 -16.22 30.89
CA SER A 185 6.68 -15.52 31.80
C SER A 185 7.70 -16.53 32.31
N SER A 186 8.98 -16.30 32.02
CA SER A 186 10.07 -17.05 32.65
C SER A 186 9.93 -16.89 34.17
N PRO A 187 9.98 -17.97 34.97
CA PRO A 187 10.18 -17.81 36.40
C PRO A 187 11.52 -17.11 36.61
N GLU A 188 11.51 -16.09 37.48
CA GLU A 188 12.70 -15.36 37.93
C GLU A 188 13.67 -16.25 38.71
#